data_AF-A0A1V2DWS6-F1
#
_entry.id   AF-A0A1V2DWS6-F1
#
_cell.length_a   1.000
_cell.length_b   1.000
_cell.length_c   1.000
_cell.angle_alpha   90.00
_cell.angle_beta   90.00
_cell.angle_gamma   90.00
#
_symmetry.space_group_name_H-M   'P 1'
#
loop_
_entity.id
_entity.type
_entity.pdbx_description
1 polymer ?
#
loop_
_entity_poly.entity_id
_entity_poly.type
_entity_poly.pdbx_seq_one_letter_code
_entity_poly.pdbx_strand_id
1 'polypeptide(L)'
;MTPFRLILCLLLVASSLASAQARTVWVDDKLYLPVRSGAGTQYRIIENALPSGTPLEVLEVGENYTRVRTPKGTEGWVASQYLSNTPIAEDRLKAANRELEQARAELSRLKEQLSQVTEERNALKSSESSLADRSESLQEELQRIKSIAADAINLDKRNRELASENQKLRNDLEVLTAENERLEASKEYDFMLLGAGLVFAGVLLALVIPLLKPTRKTDNWA
;
A
#
# COMPACT_ATOMS: atom_id res chain seq x y z
N MET A 1 61.12 -16.14 -69.14
CA MET A 1 61.33 -16.15 -67.68
C MET A 1 60.29 -17.09 -67.10
N THR A 2 60.70 -18.23 -66.51
CA THR A 2 59.77 -19.29 -66.09
C THR A 2 58.91 -18.82 -64.90
N PRO A 3 57.60 -19.17 -64.84
CA PRO A 3 56.69 -18.74 -63.78
C PRO A 3 57.16 -19.15 -62.37
N PHE A 4 57.96 -20.21 -62.29
CA PHE A 4 58.61 -20.68 -61.07
C PHE A 4 59.55 -19.64 -60.42
N ARG A 5 60.28 -18.84 -61.21
CA ARG A 5 61.17 -17.80 -60.66
C ARG A 5 60.40 -16.61 -60.09
N LEU A 6 59.24 -16.27 -60.66
CA LEU A 6 58.36 -15.22 -60.14
C LEU A 6 57.70 -15.64 -58.82
N ILE A 7 57.25 -16.90 -58.73
CA ILE A 7 56.68 -17.44 -57.49
C ILE A 7 57.75 -17.49 -56.39
N LEU A 8 58.96 -17.92 -56.69
CA LEU A 8 60.06 -17.96 -55.71
C LEU A 8 60.42 -16.55 -55.20
N CYS A 9 60.49 -15.54 -56.08
CA CYS A 9 60.71 -14.15 -55.67
C CYS A 9 59.56 -13.60 -54.83
N LEU A 10 58.30 -13.91 -55.16
CA LEU A 10 57.13 -13.49 -54.40
C LEU A 10 57.13 -14.10 -52.99
N LEU A 11 57.53 -15.38 -52.88
CA LEU A 11 57.60 -16.11 -51.61
C LEU A 11 58.75 -15.59 -50.72
N LEU A 12 59.86 -15.16 -51.34
CA LEU A 12 60.97 -14.53 -50.62
C LEU A 12 60.60 -13.14 -50.06
N VAL A 13 59.83 -12.35 -50.82
CA VAL A 13 59.33 -11.04 -50.39
C VAL A 13 58.24 -11.19 -49.32
N ALA A 14 57.36 -12.18 -49.42
CA ALA A 14 56.36 -12.46 -48.39
C ALA A 14 57.00 -12.90 -47.05
N SER A 15 58.14 -13.59 -47.10
CA SER A 15 58.86 -14.04 -45.90
C SER A 15 59.58 -12.90 -45.16
N SER A 16 60.04 -11.87 -45.87
CA SER A 16 60.70 -10.71 -45.24
C SER A 16 59.72 -9.75 -44.54
N LEU A 17 58.45 -9.73 -44.96
CA LEU A 17 57.37 -8.95 -44.31
C LEU A 17 56.97 -9.50 -42.93
N ALA A 18 57.23 -10.77 -42.64
CA ALA A 18 56.89 -11.40 -41.35
C ALA A 18 57.89 -11.08 -40.21
N SER A 19 59.05 -10.50 -40.52
CA SER A 19 60.20 -10.42 -39.58
C SER A 19 60.29 -9.12 -38.77
N ALA A 20 59.29 -8.24 -38.83
CA ALA A 20 59.32 -6.95 -38.12
C ALA A 20 58.00 -6.66 -37.37
N GLN A 21 57.61 -7.56 -36.46
CA GLN A 21 56.65 -7.24 -35.40
C GLN A 21 57.38 -6.44 -34.31
N ALA A 22 57.32 -5.11 -34.38
CA ALA A 22 57.90 -4.26 -33.35
C ALA A 22 57.19 -4.52 -32.00
N ARG A 23 57.87 -5.21 -31.09
CA ARG A 23 57.36 -5.49 -29.73
C ARG A 23 57.62 -4.27 -28.86
N THR A 24 56.56 -3.64 -28.37
CA THR A 24 56.68 -2.60 -27.35
C THR A 24 57.11 -3.27 -26.04
N VAL A 25 58.18 -2.77 -25.45
CA VAL A 25 58.71 -3.19 -24.14
C VAL A 25 58.81 -1.95 -23.26
N TRP A 26 58.55 -2.10 -21.97
CA TRP A 26 58.62 -1.02 -20.99
C TRP A 26 59.85 -1.19 -20.10
N VAL A 27 60.39 -0.07 -19.64
CA VAL A 27 61.42 -0.08 -18.59
C VAL A 27 60.74 -0.43 -17.27
N ASP A 28 61.29 -1.41 -16.55
CA ASP A 28 60.79 -1.82 -15.23
C ASP A 28 61.12 -0.73 -14.18
N ASP A 29 60.19 -0.45 -13.28
CA ASP A 29 60.29 0.57 -12.22
C ASP A 29 60.93 0.02 -10.93
N LYS A 30 61.44 -1.22 -10.99
CA LYS A 30 62.12 -1.85 -9.85
C LYS A 30 63.54 -1.33 -9.68
N LEU A 31 63.75 -0.60 -8.59
CA LEU A 31 65.07 -0.18 -8.14
C LEU A 31 65.60 -1.14 -7.08
N TYR A 32 66.92 -1.31 -7.06
CA TYR A 32 67.64 -2.08 -6.05
C TYR A 32 68.64 -1.18 -5.34
N LEU A 33 68.46 -1.04 -4.03
CA LEU A 33 69.27 -0.16 -3.18
C LEU A 33 70.34 -0.97 -2.46
N PRO A 34 71.64 -0.72 -2.69
CA PRO A 34 72.71 -1.37 -1.93
C PRO A 34 72.81 -0.77 -0.53
N VAL A 35 72.92 -1.64 0.48
CA VAL A 35 73.20 -1.26 1.88
C VAL A 35 74.69 -1.37 2.12
N ARG A 36 75.31 -0.30 2.63
CA ARG A 36 76.77 -0.19 2.82
C ARG A 36 77.15 -0.17 4.29
N SER A 37 78.41 -0.50 4.59
CA SER A 37 78.93 -0.48 5.96
C SER A 37 79.19 0.92 6.52
N GLY A 38 79.17 1.97 5.67
CA GLY A 38 79.45 3.35 6.07
C GLY A 38 78.86 4.37 5.09
N ALA A 39 78.83 5.63 5.49
CA ALA A 39 78.27 6.75 4.75
C ALA A 39 79.17 7.19 3.57
N GLY A 40 79.11 6.47 2.46
CA GLY A 40 79.91 6.78 1.27
C GLY A 40 80.02 5.63 0.26
N THR A 41 80.41 5.94 -0.98
CA THR A 41 80.57 4.95 -2.06
C THR A 41 81.79 4.05 -1.87
N GLN A 42 82.77 4.49 -1.07
CA GLN A 42 83.99 3.76 -0.73
C GLN A 42 83.76 2.58 0.23
N TYR A 43 82.63 2.55 0.94
CA TYR A 43 82.36 1.52 1.93
C TYR A 43 81.81 0.24 1.30
N ARG A 44 82.15 -0.90 1.90
CA ARG A 44 81.74 -2.23 1.45
C ARG A 44 80.21 -2.35 1.43
N ILE A 45 79.68 -2.95 0.38
CA ILE A 45 78.27 -3.33 0.28
C ILE A 45 78.04 -4.58 1.16
N ILE A 46 77.17 -4.46 2.16
CA ILE A 46 76.78 -5.55 3.07
C ILE A 46 75.55 -6.30 2.51
N GLU A 47 74.61 -5.57 1.90
CA GLU A 47 73.46 -6.15 1.20
C GLU A 47 73.36 -5.54 -0.20
N ASN A 48 73.41 -6.39 -1.22
CA ASN A 48 73.64 -5.93 -2.60
C ASN A 48 72.37 -5.40 -3.30
N ALA A 49 71.19 -5.85 -2.89
CA ALA A 49 69.97 -5.60 -3.63
C ALA A 49 68.75 -5.57 -2.72
N LEU A 50 68.54 -4.45 -2.02
CA LEU A 50 67.29 -4.21 -1.31
C LEU A 50 66.23 -3.72 -2.32
N PRO A 51 65.12 -4.45 -2.54
CA PRO A 51 64.12 -4.05 -3.52
C PRO A 51 63.35 -2.80 -3.08
N SER A 52 62.94 -1.97 -4.03
CA SER A 52 61.99 -0.86 -3.82
C SER A 52 60.75 -1.33 -3.04
N GLY A 53 60.26 -0.48 -2.14
CA GLY A 53 59.09 -0.78 -1.30
C GLY A 53 59.42 -1.53 -0.01
N THR A 54 60.66 -1.96 0.19
CA THR A 54 61.07 -2.54 1.47
C THR A 54 60.99 -1.49 2.59
N PRO A 55 60.20 -1.70 3.65
CA PRO A 55 60.16 -0.77 4.77
C PRO A 55 61.48 -0.82 5.54
N LEU A 56 62.00 0.36 5.87
CA LEU A 56 63.26 0.54 6.58
C LEU A 56 63.02 1.35 7.85
N GLU A 57 63.67 0.96 8.93
CA GLU A 57 63.72 1.74 10.17
C GLU A 57 64.90 2.71 10.07
N VAL A 58 64.65 4.01 10.19
CA VAL A 58 65.70 5.03 10.17
C VAL A 58 66.33 5.14 11.55
N LEU A 59 67.65 4.94 11.63
CA LEU A 59 68.43 5.04 12.87
C LEU A 59 69.14 6.40 12.98
N GLU A 60 69.70 6.89 11.89
CA GLU A 60 70.47 8.14 11.85
C GLU A 60 70.37 8.78 10.47
N VAL A 61 70.09 10.08 10.40
CA VAL A 61 69.98 10.84 9.14
C VAL A 61 71.25 11.65 8.94
N GLY A 62 72.03 11.30 7.92
CA GLY A 62 73.16 12.10 7.46
C GLY A 62 72.80 12.92 6.21
N GLU A 63 73.77 13.70 5.71
CA GLU A 63 73.56 14.63 4.58
C GLU A 63 73.19 13.90 3.27
N ASN A 64 74.02 12.93 2.85
CA ASN A 64 73.81 12.16 1.60
C ASN A 64 73.45 10.69 1.84
N TYR A 65 73.67 10.21 3.07
CA TYR A 65 73.44 8.82 3.48
C TYR A 65 72.65 8.78 4.79
N THR A 66 71.76 7.81 4.89
CA THR A 66 70.96 7.55 6.08
C THR A 66 71.29 6.15 6.59
N ARG A 67 71.52 6.03 7.90
CA ARG A 67 71.69 4.74 8.56
C ARG A 67 70.31 4.13 8.83
N VAL A 68 70.11 2.91 8.37
CA VAL A 68 68.84 2.20 8.44
C VAL A 68 69.03 0.79 8.99
N ARG A 69 67.96 0.24 9.56
CA ARG A 69 67.83 -1.18 9.89
C ARG A 69 66.83 -1.82 8.94
N THR A 70 67.25 -2.90 8.27
CA THR A 70 66.38 -3.68 7.39
C THR A 70 65.48 -4.62 8.20
N PRO A 71 64.37 -5.15 7.63
CA PRO A 71 63.51 -6.13 8.30
C PRO A 71 64.23 -7.41 8.72
N LYS A 72 65.38 -7.72 8.09
CA LYS A 72 66.24 -8.86 8.45
C LYS A 72 67.14 -8.58 9.66
N GLY A 73 67.14 -7.36 10.19
CA GLY A 73 68.00 -6.91 11.29
C GLY A 73 69.37 -6.37 10.85
N THR A 74 69.64 -6.28 9.54
CA THR A 74 70.91 -5.73 9.04
C THR A 74 70.93 -4.22 9.22
N GLU A 75 71.96 -3.70 9.89
CA GLU A 75 72.20 -2.26 9.99
C GLU A 75 73.25 -1.81 8.97
N GLY A 76 73.00 -0.67 8.33
CA GLY A 76 73.95 -0.08 7.40
C GLY A 76 73.48 1.25 6.86
N TRP A 77 74.23 1.80 5.91
CA TRP A 77 74.02 3.10 5.32
C TRP A 77 73.49 2.96 3.89
N VAL A 78 72.45 3.72 3.57
CA VAL A 78 71.86 3.81 2.22
C VAL A 78 71.84 5.25 1.77
N ALA A 79 71.84 5.49 0.45
CA ALA A 79 71.78 6.85 -0.09
C ALA A 79 70.40 7.47 0.14
N SER A 80 70.35 8.64 0.78
CA SER A 80 69.11 9.29 1.24
C SER A 80 68.17 9.63 0.08
N GLN A 81 68.69 9.88 -1.12
CA GLN A 81 67.90 10.24 -2.32
C GLN A 81 66.92 9.15 -2.78
N TYR A 82 67.10 7.89 -2.35
CA TYR A 82 66.21 6.78 -2.69
C TYR A 82 65.21 6.46 -1.58
N LEU A 83 65.25 7.19 -0.47
CA LEU A 83 64.31 7.02 0.63
C LEU A 83 63.11 7.95 0.44
N SER A 84 61.92 7.40 0.68
CA SER A 84 60.65 8.14 0.67
C SER A 84 59.89 7.84 1.96
N ASN A 85 59.22 8.86 2.49
CA ASN A 85 58.33 8.72 3.65
C ASN A 85 56.97 8.10 3.29
N THR A 86 56.76 7.79 2.01
CA THR A 86 55.50 7.21 1.51
C THR A 86 55.77 5.86 0.83
N PRO A 87 54.83 4.90 0.91
CA PRO A 87 54.94 3.64 0.18
C PRO A 87 55.08 3.85 -1.33
N ILE A 88 55.67 2.87 -2.00
CA ILE A 88 55.86 2.90 -3.46
C ILE A 88 54.53 2.95 -4.20
N ALA A 89 54.60 3.43 -5.45
CA ALA A 89 53.42 3.57 -6.31
C ALA A 89 52.65 2.24 -6.49
N GLU A 90 53.35 1.11 -6.61
CA GLU A 90 52.72 -0.21 -6.75
C GLU A 90 51.83 -0.57 -5.55
N ASP A 91 52.32 -0.38 -4.33
CA ASP A 91 51.55 -0.70 -3.11
C ASP A 91 50.39 0.26 -2.91
N ARG A 92 50.58 1.54 -3.20
CA ARG A 92 49.50 2.54 -3.19
C ARG A 92 48.43 2.21 -4.22
N LEU A 93 48.81 1.77 -5.42
CA LEU A 93 47.89 1.36 -6.46
C LEU A 93 47.10 0.10 -6.05
N LYS A 94 47.76 -0.88 -5.43
CA LYS A 94 47.09 -2.05 -4.86
C LYS A 94 46.08 -1.67 -3.79
N ALA A 95 46.46 -0.77 -2.87
CA ALA A 95 45.56 -0.28 -1.82
C ALA A 95 44.36 0.47 -2.42
N ALA A 96 44.60 1.42 -3.32
CA ALA A 96 43.55 2.19 -3.97
C ALA A 96 42.59 1.31 -4.79
N ASN A 97 43.12 0.31 -5.51
CA ASN A 97 42.28 -0.64 -6.24
C ASN A 97 41.41 -1.49 -5.29
N ARG A 98 41.95 -1.90 -4.13
CA ARG A 98 41.16 -2.62 -3.12
C ARG A 98 40.05 -1.74 -2.55
N GLU A 99 40.36 -0.49 -2.20
CA GLU A 99 39.38 0.48 -1.71
C GLU A 99 38.29 0.75 -2.76
N LEU A 100 38.67 0.89 -4.02
CA LEU A 100 37.75 1.11 -5.13
C LEU A 100 36.81 -0.08 -5.33
N GLU A 101 37.31 -1.30 -5.27
CA GLU A 101 36.46 -2.50 -5.35
C GLU A 101 35.53 -2.65 -4.14
N GLN A 102 36.01 -2.31 -2.93
CA GLN A 102 35.17 -2.27 -1.72
C GLN A 102 34.06 -1.22 -1.84
N ALA A 103 34.40 0.00 -2.27
CA ALA A 103 33.44 1.08 -2.46
C ALA A 103 32.39 0.74 -3.55
N ARG A 104 32.80 0.07 -4.63
CA ARG A 104 31.88 -0.43 -5.67
C ARG A 104 30.93 -1.51 -5.13
N ALA A 105 31.44 -2.44 -4.33
CA ALA A 105 30.62 -3.47 -3.70
C ALA A 105 29.60 -2.84 -2.72
N GLU A 106 30.04 -1.86 -1.92
CA GLU A 106 29.17 -1.14 -0.99
C GLU A 106 28.11 -0.32 -1.72
N LEU A 107 28.47 0.43 -2.77
CA LEU A 107 27.51 1.16 -3.60
C LEU A 107 26.46 0.24 -4.22
N SER A 108 26.87 -0.95 -4.68
CA SER A 108 25.95 -1.93 -5.26
C SER A 108 24.97 -2.45 -4.20
N ARG A 109 25.47 -2.76 -3.00
CA ARG A 109 24.65 -3.18 -1.85
C ARG A 109 23.69 -2.07 -1.41
N LEU A 110 24.16 -0.84 -1.28
CA LEU A 110 23.34 0.30 -0.87
C LEU A 110 22.24 0.59 -1.89
N LYS A 111 22.54 0.48 -3.19
CA LYS A 111 21.52 0.60 -4.25
C LYS A 111 20.44 -0.47 -4.13
N GLU A 112 20.83 -1.72 -3.89
CA GLU A 112 19.88 -2.82 -3.68
C GLU A 112 19.00 -2.56 -2.44
N GLN A 113 19.61 -2.19 -1.31
CA GLN A 113 18.87 -1.84 -0.09
C GLN A 113 17.91 -0.66 -0.32
N LEU A 114 18.33 0.36 -1.07
CA LEU A 114 17.48 1.51 -1.38
C LEU A 114 16.29 1.10 -2.24
N SER A 115 16.47 0.18 -3.19
CA SER A 115 15.38 -0.40 -3.99
C SER A 115 14.39 -1.13 -3.10
N GLN A 116 14.88 -2.05 -2.26
CA GLN A 116 14.06 -2.84 -1.35
C GLN A 116 13.27 -1.96 -0.38
N VAL A 117 13.93 -1.00 0.29
CA VAL A 117 13.26 -0.08 1.22
C VAL A 117 12.24 0.81 0.50
N THR A 118 12.49 1.17 -0.77
CA THR A 118 11.53 1.94 -1.56
C THR A 118 10.31 1.10 -1.93
N GLU A 119 10.50 -0.16 -2.31
CA GLU A 119 9.41 -1.11 -2.57
C GLU A 119 8.58 -1.37 -1.32
N GLU A 120 9.22 -1.66 -0.18
CA GLU A 120 8.56 -1.84 1.11
C GLU A 120 7.76 -0.60 1.50
N ARG A 121 8.35 0.60 1.39
CA ARG A 121 7.65 1.86 1.69
C ARG A 121 6.43 2.06 0.79
N ASN A 122 6.53 1.73 -0.50
CA ASN A 122 5.40 1.84 -1.42
C ASN A 122 4.30 0.81 -1.09
N ALA A 123 4.67 -0.41 -0.71
CA ALA A 123 3.74 -1.44 -0.27
C ALA A 123 3.06 -1.09 1.07
N LEU A 124 3.79 -0.54 2.03
CA LEU A 124 3.22 -0.05 3.29
C LEU A 124 2.25 1.10 3.02
N LYS A 125 2.61 2.04 2.15
CA LYS A 125 1.76 3.17 1.79
C LYS A 125 0.45 2.72 1.12
N SER A 126 0.49 1.72 0.24
CA SER A 126 -0.74 1.17 -0.36
C SER A 126 -1.59 0.42 0.67
N SER A 127 -0.95 -0.33 1.58
CA SER A 127 -1.64 -0.99 2.70
C SER A 127 -2.33 0.04 3.60
N GLU A 128 -1.66 1.12 3.99
CA GLU A 128 -2.25 2.19 4.81
C GLU A 128 -3.47 2.81 4.13
N SER A 129 -3.39 3.12 2.83
CA SER A 129 -4.54 3.63 2.07
C SER A 129 -5.72 2.65 2.12
N SER A 130 -5.47 1.37 1.87
CA SER A 130 -6.52 0.34 1.90
C SER A 130 -7.15 0.16 3.29
N LEU A 131 -6.35 0.31 4.35
CA LEU A 131 -6.84 0.27 5.73
C LEU A 131 -7.68 1.51 6.05
N ALA A 132 -7.30 2.69 5.56
CA ALA A 132 -8.07 3.91 5.70
C ALA A 132 -9.44 3.77 5.03
N ASP A 133 -9.48 3.34 3.76
CA ASP A 133 -10.72 3.12 3.00
C ASP A 133 -11.64 2.09 3.71
N ARG A 134 -11.04 1.01 4.23
CA ARG A 134 -11.78 -0.02 4.96
C ARG A 134 -12.31 0.48 6.29
N SER A 135 -11.55 1.32 6.99
CA SER A 135 -12.00 1.96 8.22
C SER A 135 -13.20 2.88 7.97
N GLU A 136 -13.14 3.69 6.91
CA GLU A 136 -14.23 4.56 6.51
C GLU A 136 -15.50 3.76 6.16
N SER A 137 -15.37 2.73 5.32
CA SER A 137 -16.49 1.84 4.97
C SER A 137 -17.12 1.17 6.20
N LEU A 138 -16.31 0.68 7.14
CA LEU A 138 -16.79 0.08 8.39
C LEU A 138 -17.50 1.11 9.28
N GLN A 139 -17.02 2.35 9.32
CA GLN A 139 -17.69 3.43 10.06
C GLN A 139 -19.06 3.76 9.46
N GLU A 140 -19.15 3.85 8.14
CA GLU A 140 -20.42 4.05 7.46
C GLU A 140 -21.39 2.88 7.67
N GLU A 141 -20.90 1.64 7.61
CA GLU A 141 -21.71 0.45 7.83
C GLU A 141 -22.25 0.39 9.27
N LEU A 142 -21.41 0.71 10.26
CA LEU A 142 -21.85 0.85 11.64
C LEU A 142 -22.93 1.94 11.78
N GLN A 143 -22.77 3.07 11.09
CA GLN A 143 -23.77 4.13 11.13
C GLN A 143 -25.09 3.70 10.46
N ARG A 144 -25.02 2.98 9.33
CA ARG A 144 -26.19 2.40 8.65
C ARG A 144 -26.92 1.41 9.56
N ILE A 145 -26.19 0.50 10.20
CA ILE A 145 -26.77 -0.49 11.14
C ILE A 145 -27.45 0.21 12.32
N LYS A 146 -26.82 1.25 12.89
CA LYS A 146 -27.43 2.04 13.97
C LYS A 146 -28.72 2.72 13.53
N SER A 147 -28.76 3.29 12.31
CA SER A 147 -29.96 3.90 11.74
C SER A 147 -31.07 2.87 11.57
N ILE A 148 -30.77 1.72 10.95
CA ILE A 148 -31.74 0.64 10.71
C ILE A 148 -32.29 0.13 12.05
N ALA A 149 -31.45 -0.05 13.06
CA ALA A 149 -31.88 -0.47 14.38
C ALA A 149 -32.82 0.57 15.03
N ALA A 150 -32.53 1.87 14.87
CA ALA A 150 -33.40 2.94 15.36
C ALA A 150 -34.76 2.95 14.62
N ASP A 151 -34.75 2.76 13.30
CA ASP A 151 -35.97 2.69 12.48
C ASP A 151 -36.84 1.49 12.82
N ALA A 152 -36.23 0.32 13.10
CA ALA A 152 -36.95 -0.87 13.55
C ALA A 152 -37.69 -0.63 14.88
N ILE A 153 -37.07 0.09 15.83
CA ILE A 153 -37.71 0.47 17.10
C ILE A 153 -38.89 1.42 16.84
N ASN A 154 -38.71 2.41 15.96
CA ASN A 154 -39.79 3.32 15.58
C ASN A 154 -40.94 2.59 14.86
N LEU A 155 -40.62 1.60 14.03
CA LEU A 155 -41.60 0.78 13.33
C LEU A 155 -42.43 -0.08 14.30
N ASP A 156 -41.80 -0.70 15.30
CA ASP A 156 -42.51 -1.45 16.36
C ASP A 156 -43.47 -0.54 17.11
N LYS A 157 -43.02 0.67 17.48
CA LYS A 157 -43.86 1.66 18.17
C LYS A 157 -45.08 2.04 17.33
N ARG A 158 -44.90 2.37 16.04
CA ARG A 158 -46.00 2.70 15.11
C ARG A 158 -46.95 1.53 14.92
N ASN A 159 -46.44 0.30 14.83
CA ASN A 159 -47.28 -0.88 14.66
C ASN A 159 -48.18 -1.11 15.90
N ARG A 160 -47.64 -0.90 17.12
CA ARG A 160 -48.44 -0.93 18.36
C ARG A 160 -49.49 0.18 18.40
N GLU A 161 -49.13 1.40 18.00
CA GLU A 161 -50.07 2.54 17.92
C GLU A 161 -51.20 2.24 16.92
N LEU A 162 -50.88 1.80 15.70
CA LEU A 162 -51.85 1.41 14.68
C LEU A 162 -52.73 0.23 15.11
N ALA A 163 -52.18 -0.76 15.83
CA ALA A 163 -52.97 -1.85 16.38
C ALA A 163 -53.97 -1.34 17.44
N SER A 164 -53.55 -0.41 18.30
CA SER A 164 -54.43 0.24 19.28
C SER A 164 -55.51 1.08 18.62
N GLU A 165 -55.17 1.84 17.57
CA GLU A 165 -56.12 2.65 16.81
C GLU A 165 -57.12 1.79 16.04
N ASN A 166 -56.68 0.70 15.41
CA ASN A 166 -57.56 -0.28 14.80
C ASN A 166 -58.55 -0.89 15.81
N GLN A 167 -58.10 -1.17 17.03
CA GLN A 167 -59.00 -1.68 18.08
C GLN A 167 -60.04 -0.64 18.48
N LYS A 168 -59.64 0.63 18.62
CA LYS A 168 -60.57 1.73 18.92
C LYS A 168 -61.61 1.90 17.81
N LEU A 169 -61.17 2.01 16.56
CA LEU A 169 -62.07 2.14 15.41
C LEU A 169 -63.05 0.96 15.30
N ARG A 170 -62.61 -0.26 15.61
CA ARG A 170 -63.49 -1.43 15.66
C ARG A 170 -64.55 -1.31 16.75
N ASN A 171 -64.15 -0.90 17.96
CA ASN A 171 -65.10 -0.68 19.06
C ASN A 171 -66.08 0.46 18.71
N ASP A 172 -65.59 1.56 18.13
CA ASP A 172 -66.44 2.69 17.73
C ASP A 172 -67.44 2.27 16.64
N LEU A 173 -67.00 1.46 15.67
CA LEU A 173 -67.90 0.88 14.67
C LEU A 173 -68.96 0.00 15.32
N GLU A 174 -68.58 -0.88 16.25
CA GLU A 174 -69.52 -1.75 16.97
C GLU A 174 -70.58 -0.92 17.73
N VAL A 175 -70.15 0.12 18.45
CA VAL A 175 -71.04 1.05 19.15
C VAL A 175 -71.97 1.78 18.17
N LEU A 176 -71.42 2.36 17.10
CA LEU A 176 -72.21 3.09 16.10
C LEU A 176 -73.21 2.17 15.39
N THR A 177 -72.84 0.92 15.08
CA THR A 177 -73.77 -0.05 14.50
C THR A 177 -74.89 -0.39 15.48
N ALA A 178 -74.57 -0.61 16.76
CA ALA A 178 -75.58 -0.87 17.78
C ALA A 178 -76.51 0.33 18.02
N GLU A 179 -75.98 1.56 17.98
CA GLU A 179 -76.78 2.78 18.03
C GLU A 179 -77.70 2.92 16.83
N ASN A 180 -77.21 2.60 15.63
CA ASN A 180 -77.99 2.65 14.40
C ASN A 180 -79.12 1.62 14.42
N GLU A 181 -78.83 0.36 14.78
CA GLU A 181 -79.85 -0.68 14.98
C GLU A 181 -80.88 -0.27 16.03
N ARG A 182 -80.45 0.35 17.14
CA ARG A 182 -81.35 0.86 18.17
C ARG A 182 -82.24 1.99 17.64
N LEU A 183 -81.69 2.92 16.88
CA LEU A 183 -82.40 4.02 16.25
C LEU A 183 -83.41 3.51 15.22
N GLU A 184 -83.03 2.53 14.40
CA GLU A 184 -83.91 1.90 13.41
C GLU A 184 -85.06 1.15 14.09
N ALA A 185 -84.77 0.34 15.11
CA ALA A 185 -85.80 -0.30 15.92
C ALA A 185 -86.75 0.74 16.54
N SER A 186 -86.23 1.84 17.09
CA SER A 186 -87.07 2.92 17.66
C SER A 186 -87.99 3.56 16.60
N LYS A 187 -87.48 3.79 15.38
CA LYS A 187 -88.29 4.30 14.27
C LYS A 187 -89.37 3.30 13.87
N GLU A 188 -89.05 2.01 13.83
CA GLU A 188 -90.01 0.96 13.50
C GLU A 188 -91.14 0.90 14.55
N TYR A 189 -90.82 1.04 15.84
CA TYR A 189 -91.82 1.18 16.91
C TYR A 189 -92.72 2.41 16.71
N ASP A 190 -92.18 3.56 16.32
CA ASP A 190 -92.96 4.78 16.06
C ASP A 190 -93.91 4.62 14.86
N PHE A 191 -93.44 4.02 13.76
CA PHE A 191 -94.29 3.72 12.60
C PHE A 191 -95.36 2.67 12.90
N MET A 192 -95.05 1.67 13.73
CA MET A 192 -96.03 0.67 14.17
C MET A 192 -97.11 1.29 15.05
N LEU A 193 -96.76 2.20 15.97
CA LEU A 193 -97.73 2.96 16.78
C LEU A 193 -98.65 3.83 15.92
N LEU A 194 -98.10 4.52 14.92
CA LEU A 194 -98.90 5.28 13.94
C LEU A 194 -99.83 4.37 13.13
N GLY A 195 -99.34 3.21 12.68
CA GLY A 195 -100.15 2.20 11.99
C GLY A 195 -101.28 1.66 12.87
N ALA A 196 -100.99 1.34 14.14
CA ALA A 196 -101.99 0.89 15.11
C ALA A 196 -103.05 1.97 15.38
N GLY A 197 -102.64 3.24 15.51
CA GLY A 197 -103.54 4.38 15.64
C GLY A 197 -104.46 4.56 14.42
N LEU A 198 -103.92 4.41 13.20
CA LEU A 198 -104.70 4.49 11.96
C LEU A 198 -105.75 3.37 11.86
N VAL A 199 -105.36 2.13 12.18
CA VAL A 199 -106.29 0.99 12.22
C VAL A 199 -107.39 1.22 13.26
N PHE A 200 -107.02 1.66 14.46
CA PHE A 200 -107.98 1.97 15.53
C PHE A 200 -108.98 3.05 15.10
N ALA A 201 -108.51 4.14 14.49
CA ALA A 201 -109.38 5.20 13.95
C ALA A 201 -110.31 4.68 12.83
N GLY A 202 -109.81 3.81 11.95
CA GLY A 202 -110.61 3.17 10.89
C GLY A 202 -111.73 2.29 11.44
N VAL A 203 -111.45 1.49 12.48
CA VAL A 203 -112.45 0.67 13.18
C VAL A 203 -113.50 1.55 13.88
N LEU A 204 -113.06 2.63 14.54
CA LEU A 204 -113.94 3.56 15.23
C LEU A 204 -114.91 4.25 14.24
N LEU A 205 -114.40 4.69 13.09
CA LEU A 205 -115.23 5.23 12.00
C LEU A 205 -116.20 4.20 11.44
N ALA A 206 -115.75 2.95 11.22
CA ALA A 206 -116.62 1.87 10.74
C ALA A 206 -117.77 1.53 11.70
N LEU A 207 -117.59 1.76 13.01
CA LEU A 207 -118.61 1.52 14.03
C LEU A 207 -119.53 2.73 14.25
N VAL A 208 -119.04 3.96 14.07
CA VAL A 208 -119.82 5.20 14.24
C VAL A 208 -120.67 5.54 13.01
N ILE A 209 -120.18 5.31 11.79
CA ILE A 209 -120.91 5.60 10.54
C ILE A 209 -122.28 4.89 10.45
N PRO A 210 -122.44 3.60 10.85
CA PRO A 210 -123.74 2.92 10.86
C PRO A 210 -124.74 3.53 11.85
N LEU A 211 -124.27 4.11 12.98
CA LEU A 211 -125.14 4.70 14.01
C LEU A 211 -125.71 6.06 13.62
N LEU A 212 -125.09 6.77 12.67
CA LEU A 212 -125.56 8.06 12.17
C LEU A 212 -126.52 7.96 10.97
N LYS A 213 -126.91 6.74 10.58
CA LYS A 213 -127.85 6.51 9.47
C LYS A 213 -129.30 6.75 9.96
N PRO A 214 -130.03 7.77 9.46
CA PRO A 214 -131.39 8.05 9.95
C PRO A 214 -132.39 7.04 9.38
N THR A 215 -133.05 6.29 10.26
CA THR A 215 -134.12 5.35 9.90
C THR A 215 -135.42 6.13 9.66
N ARG A 216 -135.93 6.15 8.42
CA ARG A 216 -137.32 6.56 8.14
C ARG A 216 -138.22 5.33 8.07
N LYS A 217 -139.27 5.40 8.89
CA LYS A 217 -140.33 4.41 9.06
C LYS A 217 -141.15 4.25 7.78
N THR A 218 -141.50 3.01 7.48
CA THR A 218 -142.64 2.63 6.66
C THR A 218 -143.94 2.91 7.41
N ASP A 219 -144.95 3.44 6.74
CA ASP A 219 -146.36 3.24 7.10
C ASP A 219 -147.14 2.84 5.85
N ASN A 220 -147.99 1.83 6.04
CA ASN A 220 -148.92 1.24 5.08
C ASN A 220 -150.14 2.15 4.81
N TRP A 221 -150.86 1.81 3.75
CA TRP A 221 -152.29 2.01 3.40
C TRP A 221 -152.83 3.42 3.04
N ALA A 222 -153.06 3.61 1.73
CA ALA A 222 -154.32 3.99 1.06
C ALA A 222 -154.12 3.91 -0.46
#